data_AF-A0A835AE59-F1
#
_entry.id   AF-A0A835AE59-F1
#
_cell.length_a   1.000
_cell.length_b   1.000
_cell.length_c   1.000
_cell.angle_alpha   90.00
_cell.angle_beta   90.00
_cell.angle_gamma   90.00
#
_symmetry.space_group_name_H-M   'P 1'
#
loop_
_entity.id
_entity.type
_entity.pdbx_description
1 polymer ?
#
loop_
_entity_poly.entity_id
_entity_poly.type
_entity_poly.pdbx_seq_one_letter_code
_entity_poly.pdbx_strand_id
1 'polypeptide(L)'
;MAEKQQNCCVPDEEALVRSGLRAELMPQHVAIVMDGNRRWAQARGLTTAEGHEAGGQALGKIIELSAAWGIRALTVFAFSQENFRRPQASS
;
A
#
# COMPACT_ATOMS: atom_id res chain seq x y z
N MET A 1 -15.03 23.24 27.41
CA MET A 1 -14.30 23.57 26.17
C MET A 1 -12.98 22.82 26.22
N ALA A 2 -12.87 21.71 25.49
CA ALA A 2 -11.62 20.97 25.35
C ALA A 2 -11.30 20.95 23.86
N GLU A 3 -10.50 21.92 23.42
CA GLU A 3 -9.87 21.88 22.11
C GLU A 3 -8.88 20.73 22.10
N LYS A 4 -9.32 19.57 21.60
CA LYS A 4 -8.43 18.58 20.98
C LYS A 4 -8.46 18.81 19.48
N GLN A 5 -7.97 19.97 19.04
CA GLN A 5 -7.59 20.18 17.66
C GLN A 5 -6.12 19.76 17.52
N GLN A 6 -5.80 18.97 16.50
CA GLN A 6 -4.50 18.36 16.15
C GLN A 6 -4.12 17.03 16.84
N ASN A 7 -4.69 15.93 16.35
CA ASN A 7 -4.05 14.60 16.40
C ASN A 7 -3.99 13.94 14.99
N CYS A 8 -3.93 14.74 13.92
CA CYS A 8 -3.82 14.19 12.57
C CYS A 8 -2.39 14.31 12.06
N CYS A 9 -1.76 13.15 11.82
CA CYS A 9 -0.65 12.96 10.88
C CYS A 9 0.66 13.71 11.20
N VAL A 10 1.08 13.76 12.46
CA VAL A 10 2.46 14.16 12.74
C VAL A 10 3.34 12.96 12.38
N PRO A 11 4.22 13.07 11.37
CA PRO A 11 5.12 11.99 11.02
C PRO A 11 6.06 11.68 12.19
N ASP A 12 6.44 10.41 12.32
CA ASP A 12 7.50 10.01 13.24
C ASP A 12 8.85 10.53 12.69
N GLU A 13 9.25 11.72 13.14
CA GLU A 13 10.46 12.40 12.66
C GLU A 13 11.74 11.57 12.92
N GLU A 14 11.81 10.84 14.04
CA GLU A 14 12.98 10.03 14.37
C GLU A 14 13.09 8.81 13.43
N ALA A 15 11.97 8.16 13.12
CA ALA A 15 11.92 7.08 12.14
C ALA A 15 12.25 7.55 10.72
N LEU A 16 11.77 8.73 10.31
CA LEU A 16 12.08 9.33 9.02
C LEU A 16 13.57 9.66 8.87
N VAL A 17 14.16 10.32 9.87
CA VAL A 17 15.59 10.67 9.86
C VAL A 17 16.46 9.41 9.79
N ARG A 18 16.13 8.36 10.56
CA ARG A 18 16.83 7.07 10.48
C ARG A 18 16.74 6.40 9.11
N SER A 19 15.68 6.68 8.36
CA SER A 19 15.49 6.16 6.99
C SER A 19 16.01 7.10 5.90
N GLY A 20 16.65 8.22 6.27
CA GLY A 20 17.17 9.23 5.33
C GLY A 20 16.07 10.02 4.63
N LEU A 21 14.84 9.97 5.14
CA LEU A 21 13.68 10.69 4.62
C LEU A 21 13.53 12.03 5.34
N ARG A 22 13.04 13.04 4.62
CA ARG A 22 12.79 14.38 5.13
C ARG A 22 11.29 14.64 5.13
N ALA A 23 10.73 15.01 6.29
CA ALA A 23 9.30 15.22 6.46
C ALA A 23 8.75 16.26 5.46
N GLU A 24 9.49 17.33 5.21
CA GLU A 24 9.11 18.40 4.28
C GLU A 24 9.12 17.99 2.80
N LEU A 25 9.74 16.85 2.46
CA LEU A 25 9.78 16.31 1.10
C LEU A 25 8.80 15.15 0.89
N MET A 26 8.06 14.74 1.93
CA MET A 26 7.13 13.62 1.82
C MET A 26 5.97 13.96 0.87
N PRO A 27 5.59 13.03 -0.03
CA PRO A 27 4.45 13.22 -0.89
C PRO A 27 3.17 13.28 -0.04
N GLN A 28 2.29 14.22 -0.40
CA GLN A 28 0.99 14.31 0.25
C GLN A 28 0.03 13.19 -0.21
N HIS A 29 0.29 12.63 -1.40
CA HIS A 29 -0.54 11.61 -2.03
C HIS A 29 0.33 10.64 -2.83
N VAL A 30 0.13 9.34 -2.62
CA VAL A 30 0.76 8.27 -3.40
C VAL A 30 -0.31 7.41 -4.07
N ALA A 31 -0.13 7.10 -5.35
CA ALA A 31 -0.93 6.13 -6.08
C ALA A 31 -0.15 4.81 -6.24
N ILE A 32 -0.82 3.69 -5.96
CA ILE A 32 -0.23 2.35 -5.93
C ILE A 32 -0.95 1.46 -6.94
N VAL A 33 -0.19 0.82 -7.82
CA VAL A 33 -0.68 -0.23 -8.71
C VAL A 33 -0.22 -1.57 -8.17
N MET A 34 -1.15 -2.40 -7.71
CA MET A 34 -0.85 -3.71 -7.11
C MET A 34 -0.74 -4.81 -8.18
N ASP A 35 0.29 -4.73 -9.03
CA ASP A 35 0.54 -5.74 -10.06
C ASP A 35 1.43 -6.89 -9.55
N GLY A 36 1.36 -8.04 -10.21
CA GLY A 36 2.31 -9.13 -10.04
C GLY A 36 1.88 -10.23 -9.07
N ASN A 37 0.79 -10.07 -8.32
CA ASN A 37 0.30 -11.06 -7.34
C ASN A 37 0.20 -12.50 -7.90
N ARG A 38 -0.38 -12.66 -9.11
CA ARG A 38 -0.46 -13.97 -9.77
C ARG A 38 0.89 -14.52 -10.21
N ARG A 39 1.78 -13.68 -10.76
CA ARG A 39 3.14 -14.10 -11.18
C ARG A 39 3.97 -14.51 -9.97
N TRP A 40 3.84 -13.78 -8.87
CA TRP A 40 4.50 -14.07 -7.60
C TRP A 40 4.07 -15.42 -7.03
N ALA A 41 2.77 -15.73 -7.08
CA ALA A 41 2.23 -17.03 -6.65
C ALA A 41 2.70 -18.18 -7.56
N GLN A 42 2.61 -18.00 -8.88
CA GLN A 42 3.05 -19.00 -9.85
C GLN A 42 4.53 -19.36 -9.68
N ALA A 43 5.40 -18.37 -9.47
CA ALA A 43 6.83 -18.59 -9.23
C ALA A 43 7.13 -19.40 -7.95
N ARG A 44 6.14 -19.56 -7.05
CA ARG A 44 6.23 -20.26 -5.77
C ARG A 44 5.38 -21.52 -5.72
N GLY A 45 4.72 -21.90 -6.81
CA GLY A 45 3.78 -23.03 -6.83
C GLY A 45 2.54 -22.82 -5.95
N LEU A 46 2.18 -21.56 -5.69
CA LEU A 46 1.01 -21.17 -4.88
C LEU A 46 -0.20 -20.88 -5.76
N THR A 47 -1.38 -20.91 -5.16
CA THR A 47 -2.64 -20.54 -5.80
C THR A 47 -2.71 -19.04 -6.08
N THR A 48 -3.57 -18.66 -7.04
CA THR A 48 -3.85 -17.24 -7.32
C THR A 48 -4.39 -16.50 -6.08
N ALA A 49 -5.23 -17.16 -5.27
CA ALA A 49 -5.80 -16.58 -4.06
C ALA A 49 -4.71 -16.21 -3.04
N GLU A 50 -3.74 -17.10 -2.80
CA GLU A 50 -2.59 -16.83 -1.93
C GLU A 50 -1.73 -15.67 -2.45
N GLY A 51 -1.60 -15.54 -3.78
CA GLY A 51 -0.95 -14.38 -4.39
C GLY A 51 -1.68 -13.07 -4.10
N HIS A 52 -3.01 -13.05 -4.16
CA HIS A 52 -3.81 -11.87 -3.82
C HIS A 52 -3.73 -11.56 -2.32
N GLU A 53 -3.75 -12.57 -1.45
CA GLU A 53 -3.58 -12.41 -0.02
C GLU A 53 -2.22 -11.79 0.32
N ALA A 54 -1.13 -12.29 -0.27
CA ALA A 54 0.20 -11.71 -0.10
C ALA A 54 0.26 -10.25 -0.57
N GLY A 55 -0.41 -9.92 -1.67
CA GLY A 55 -0.56 -8.54 -2.14
C GLY A 55 -1.30 -7.65 -1.14
N GLY A 56 -2.36 -8.16 -0.51
CA GLY A 56 -3.10 -7.46 0.54
C GLY A 56 -2.24 -7.20 1.79
N GLN A 57 -1.46 -8.20 2.23
CA GLN A 57 -0.52 -8.04 3.34
C GLN A 57 0.56 -6.99 3.04
N ALA A 58 1.06 -6.95 1.79
CA ALA A 58 2.01 -5.91 1.37
C ALA A 58 1.39 -4.52 1.38
N LEU A 59 0.14 -4.38 0.92
CA LEU A 59 -0.59 -3.11 0.99
C LEU A 59 -0.79 -2.65 2.44
N GLY A 60 -1.11 -3.56 3.36
CA GLY A 60 -1.24 -3.24 4.79
C GLY A 60 0.01 -2.56 5.35
N LYS A 61 1.19 -3.13 5.06
CA LYS A 61 2.48 -2.53 5.45
C LYS A 61 2.71 -1.14 4.84
N ILE A 62 2.29 -0.94 3.59
CA ILE A 62 2.42 0.37 2.93
C ILE A 62 1.50 1.41 3.60
N ILE A 63 0.29 1.02 4.00
CA ILE A 63 -0.64 1.91 4.72
C ILE A 63 -0.03 2.33 6.06
N GLU A 64 0.50 1.39 6.83
CA GLU A 64 1.16 1.66 8.12
C GLU A 64 2.34 2.62 7.96
N LEU A 65 3.22 2.37 6.98
CA LEU A 65 4.35 3.24 6.67
C LEU A 65 3.90 4.63 6.21
N SER A 66 2.88 4.69 5.37
CA SER A 66 2.34 5.96 4.86
C SER A 66 1.80 6.82 5.99
N ALA A 67 1.09 6.22 6.94
CA ALA A 67 0.63 6.91 8.14
C ALA A 67 1.80 7.40 9.01
N ALA A 68 2.79 6.54 9.25
CA ALA A 68 3.98 6.89 10.04
C ALA A 68 4.82 8.01 9.39
N TRP A 69 4.86 8.06 8.06
CA TRP A 69 5.59 9.06 7.28
C TRP A 69 4.78 10.33 6.98
N GLY A 70 3.52 10.43 7.44
CA GLY A 70 2.68 11.60 7.20
C GLY A 70 2.14 11.74 5.78
N ILE A 71 2.13 10.66 4.98
CA ILE A 71 1.48 10.64 3.67
C ILE A 71 -0.04 10.65 3.90
N ARG A 72 -0.69 11.72 3.46
CA ARG A 72 -2.09 12.02 3.82
C ARG A 72 -3.12 11.29 2.96
N ALA A 73 -2.74 10.87 1.77
CA ALA A 73 -3.64 10.20 0.84
C ALA A 73 -2.96 9.02 0.14
N LEU A 74 -3.70 7.92 -0.01
CA LEU A 74 -3.32 6.77 -0.82
C LEU A 74 -4.44 6.46 -1.82
N THR A 75 -4.08 6.26 -3.09
CA THR A 75 -4.98 5.70 -4.09
C THR A 75 -4.46 4.33 -4.49
N VAL A 76 -5.28 3.29 -4.33
CA VAL A 76 -4.89 1.92 -4.65
C VAL A 76 -5.70 1.44 -5.84
N PHE A 77 -4.99 1.07 -6.91
CA PHE A 77 -5.61 0.44 -8.06
C PHE A 77 -5.73 -1.07 -7.82
N ALA A 78 -6.81 -1.47 -7.14
CA ALA A 78 -7.05 -2.86 -6.74
C ALA A 78 -7.71 -3.71 -7.83
N PHE A 79 -8.46 -3.10 -8.75
CA PHE A 79 -9.13 -3.82 -9.84
C PHE A 79 -9.29 -2.93 -11.08
N SER A 80 -9.14 -3.51 -12.27
CA SER A 80 -9.36 -2.84 -13.54
C SER A 80 -10.45 -3.55 -14.35
N GLN A 81 -11.16 -2.81 -15.20
CA GLN A 81 -12.12 -3.39 -16.15
C GLN A 81 -11.48 -4.46 -17.06
N GLU A 82 -10.18 -4.34 -17.34
CA GLU A 82 -9.41 -5.26 -18.16
C GLU A 82 -9.14 -6.61 -17.46
N ASN A 83 -9.13 -6.64 -16.11
CA ASN A 83 -9.02 -7.89 -15.36
C ASN A 83 -10.25 -8.80 -15.54
N PHE A 84 -11.43 -8.26 -15.87
CA PHE A 84 -12.63 -9.06 -16.17
C PHE A 84 -12.53 -9.84 -17.49
N ARG A 85 -11.65 -9.41 -18.41
CA ARG A 85 -11.44 -10.10 -19.70
C ARG A 85 -10.40 -11.22 -19.62
N ARG A 86 -9.85 -11.51 -18.42
CA ARG A 86 -8.98 -12.67 -18.26
C ARG A 86 -9.80 -13.94 -18.51
N PRO A 87 -9.33 -14.87 -19.37
CA PRO A 87 -9.95 -16.17 -19.52
C PRO A 87 -10.14 -16.83 -18.15
N GLN A 88 -11.26 -17.51 -17.95
CA GLN A 88 -11.50 -18.26 -16.72
C GLN A 88 -10.32 -19.21 -16.48
N ALA A 89 -9.80 -19.19 -15.25
CA ALA A 89 -8.68 -20.04 -14.88
C ALA A 89 -9.11 -21.51 -15.06
N SER A 90 -8.48 -22.20 -16.02
CA SER A 90 -8.54 -23.66 -16.09
C SER A 90 -7.80 -24.20 -14.87
N SER A 91 -8.57 -24.81 -13.97
CA SER A 91 -8.12 -25.65 -12.86
C SER A 91 -7.22 -26.79 -13.31
#